data_AF-A0A316FVV5-F1
#
_entry.id   AF-A0A316FVV5-F1
#
_cell.length_a   1.000
_cell.length_b   1.000
_cell.length_c   1.000
_cell.angle_alpha   90.00
_cell.angle_beta   90.00
_cell.angle_gamma   90.00
#
_symmetry.space_group_name_H-M   'P 1'
#
loop_
_entity.id
_entity.type
_entity.pdbx_description
1 polymer ?
#
loop_
_entity_poly.entity_id
_entity_poly.type
_entity_poly.pdbx_seq_one_letter_code
_entity_poly.pdbx_strand_id
1 'polypeptide(L)'
;MCDRLIKLNDNFLKLSHTRLAQELGYSNDSVVYRIYQRKAFPDPERLVRLANIIANRKSPNIHWLITGNGDPMIRAAEPDNIKKRLDYVLANTPKSKVEAVISLLEN
;
A
#
# COMPACT_ATOMS: atom_id res chain seq x y z
N MET A 1 -2.66 18.38 1.34
CA MET A 1 -2.36 16.95 1.06
C MET A 1 -1.30 16.79 -0.02
N CYS A 2 -1.41 17.41 -1.21
CA CYS A 2 -0.38 17.34 -2.26
C CYS A 2 1.02 17.64 -1.75
N ASP A 3 1.20 18.71 -0.96
CA ASP A 3 2.52 19.05 -0.40
C ASP A 3 3.10 17.94 0.48
N ARG A 4 2.24 17.21 1.20
CA ARG A 4 2.69 16.08 2.02
C ARG A 4 3.06 14.88 1.16
N LEU A 5 2.34 14.62 0.06
CA LEU A 5 2.73 13.57 -0.89
C LEU A 5 4.07 13.89 -1.55
N ILE A 6 4.26 15.14 -1.97
CA ILE A 6 5.51 15.62 -2.55
C ILE A 6 6.65 15.46 -1.53
N LYS A 7 6.46 15.96 -0.29
CA LYS A 7 7.44 15.77 0.80
C LYS A 7 7.73 14.29 1.11
N LEU A 8 6.70 13.44 1.07
CA LEU A 8 6.85 12.00 1.28
C LEU A 8 7.75 11.38 0.20
N ASN A 9 7.47 11.69 -1.06
CA ASN A 9 8.25 11.18 -2.17
C ASN A 9 9.69 11.74 -2.14
N ASP A 10 9.82 13.06 -2.01
CA ASP A 10 11.11 13.74 -2.09
C ASP A 10 12.03 13.39 -0.92
N ASN A 11 11.51 13.05 0.26
CA ASN A 11 12.35 12.75 1.43
C ASN A 11 12.54 11.26 1.69
N PHE A 12 11.55 10.42 1.37
CA PHE A 12 11.55 9.01 1.79
C PHE A 12 11.54 8.02 0.63
N LEU A 13 10.65 8.20 -0.36
CA LEU A 13 10.49 7.20 -1.44
C LEU A 13 11.48 7.40 -2.59
N LYS A 14 11.89 8.65 -2.84
CA LYS A 14 12.85 9.06 -3.88
C LYS A 14 12.52 8.51 -5.27
N LEU A 15 11.23 8.39 -5.60
CA LEU A 15 10.79 7.86 -6.90
C LEU A 15 10.70 8.99 -7.94
N SER A 16 11.03 8.66 -9.19
CA SER A 16 10.70 9.53 -10.34
C SER A 16 9.18 9.65 -10.50
N HIS A 17 8.71 10.69 -11.19
CA HIS A 17 7.27 10.86 -11.43
C HIS A 17 6.64 9.66 -12.13
N THR A 18 7.32 9.11 -13.15
CA THR A 18 6.88 7.91 -13.86
C THR A 18 6.80 6.70 -12.94
N ARG A 19 7.80 6.50 -12.06
CA ARG A 19 7.79 5.37 -11.13
C ARG A 19 6.71 5.52 -10.07
N LEU A 20 6.54 6.73 -9.52
CA LEU A 20 5.46 7.03 -8.59
C LEU A 20 4.09 6.81 -9.23
N ALA A 21 3.93 7.17 -10.51
CA ALA A 21 2.69 6.94 -11.25
C ALA A 21 2.38 5.44 -11.37
N GLN A 22 3.38 4.63 -11.71
CA GLN A 22 3.26 3.18 -11.79
C GLN A 22 2.89 2.55 -10.44
N GLU A 23 3.57 2.94 -9.35
CA GLU A 23 3.27 2.42 -8.00
C GLU A 23 1.86 2.78 -7.55
N LEU A 24 1.40 3.99 -7.87
CA LEU A 24 0.02 4.40 -7.63
C LEU A 24 -0.97 3.74 -8.59
N GLY A 25 -0.52 3.05 -9.64
CA GLY A 25 -1.34 2.34 -10.62
C GLY A 25 -1.99 3.24 -11.67
N TYR A 26 -1.44 4.43 -11.92
CA TYR A 26 -1.89 5.27 -13.03
C TYR A 26 -1.34 4.74 -14.36
N SER A 27 -2.08 4.97 -15.45
CA SER A 27 -1.66 4.59 -16.80
C SER A 27 -0.51 5.46 -17.36
N ASN A 28 -0.36 6.68 -16.85
CA ASN A 28 0.72 7.61 -17.20
C ASN A 28 1.02 8.56 -16.02
N ASP A 29 2.07 9.36 -16.17
CA ASP A 29 2.56 10.29 -15.14
C ASP A 29 1.87 11.67 -15.13
N SER A 30 0.93 11.91 -16.05
CA SER A 30 0.22 13.20 -16.15
C SER A 30 -0.53 13.53 -14.86
N VAL A 31 -1.09 12.52 -14.18
CA VAL A 31 -1.79 12.70 -12.90
C VAL A 31 -0.81 13.08 -11.80
N VAL A 32 0.37 12.44 -11.75
CA VAL A 32 1.43 12.80 -10.80
C VAL A 32 1.87 14.24 -11.03
N TYR A 33 2.08 14.64 -12.28
CA TYR A 33 2.41 16.02 -12.62
C TYR A 33 1.35 17.02 -12.14
N ARG A 34 0.05 16.72 -12.33
CA ARG A 34 -1.05 17.54 -11.81
C ARG A 34 -1.08 17.59 -10.29
N ILE A 35 -0.72 16.52 -9.58
CA ILE A 35 -0.58 16.52 -8.13
C ILE A 35 0.56 17.46 -7.69
N TYR A 36 1.70 17.43 -8.38
CA TYR A 36 2.82 18.36 -8.13
C TYR A 36 2.44 19.83 -8.39
N GLN A 37 1.54 20.07 -9.35
CA GLN A 37 0.95 21.38 -9.58
C GLN A 37 -0.21 21.75 -8.63
N ARG A 38 -0.58 20.89 -7.67
CA ARG A 38 -1.72 21.08 -6.75
C ARG A 38 -3.09 21.17 -7.45
N LYS A 39 -3.19 20.56 -8.63
CA LYS A 39 -4.40 20.51 -9.49
C LYS A 39 -5.13 19.17 -9.46
N ALA A 40 -4.66 18.22 -8.66
CA ALA A 40 -5.24 16.90 -8.49
C ALA A 40 -4.81 16.29 -7.16
N PHE A 41 -5.59 15.33 -6.67
CA PHE A 41 -5.29 14.53 -5.50
C PHE A 41 -5.38 13.04 -5.85
N PRO A 42 -4.59 12.17 -5.20
CA PRO A 42 -4.83 10.73 -5.29
C PRO A 42 -6.21 10.36 -4.73
N ASP A 43 -6.91 9.48 -5.42
CA ASP A 43 -8.15 8.89 -4.91
C ASP A 43 -7.87 7.82 -3.83
N PRO A 44 -8.88 7.36 -3.07
CA PRO A 44 -8.69 6.36 -2.02
C PRO A 44 -8.01 5.06 -2.46
N GLU A 45 -8.27 4.56 -3.68
CA GLU A 45 -7.61 3.36 -4.19
C GLU A 45 -6.09 3.59 -4.34
N ARG A 46 -5.71 4.77 -4.84
CA ARG A 46 -4.30 5.18 -4.98
C ARG A 46 -3.62 5.34 -3.63
N LEU A 47 -4.35 5.80 -2.62
CA LEU A 47 -3.84 5.87 -1.25
C LEU A 47 -3.58 4.48 -0.65
N VAL A 48 -4.43 3.50 -0.94
CA VAL A 48 -4.18 2.10 -0.55
C VAL A 48 -2.92 1.56 -1.22
N ARG A 49 -2.74 1.81 -2.53
CA ARG A 49 -1.53 1.42 -3.25
C ARG A 49 -0.28 2.10 -2.70
N LEU A 50 -0.36 3.39 -2.37
CA LEU A 50 0.71 4.15 -1.72
C LEU A 50 1.12 3.51 -0.39
N ALA A 51 0.16 3.08 0.43
CA ALA A 51 0.42 2.43 1.72
C ALA A 51 1.21 1.12 1.60
N ASN A 52 1.20 0.49 0.43
CA ASN A 52 1.90 -0.76 0.15
C ASN A 52 3.33 -0.57 -0.37
N ILE A 53 3.74 0.66 -0.68
CA ILE A 53 5.13 0.94 -1.07
C ILE A 53 6.04 0.74 0.14
N ILE A 54 7.06 -0.10 0.00
CA ILE A 54 8.03 -0.37 1.07
C ILE A 54 9.37 0.28 0.71
N ALA A 55 9.83 1.17 1.57
CA ALA A 55 11.15 1.79 1.51
C ALA A 55 11.83 1.65 2.87
N ASN A 56 13.02 1.04 2.91
CA ASN A 56 13.80 0.85 4.14
C ASN A 56 12.99 0.22 5.30
N ARG A 57 12.23 -0.85 5.01
CA ARG A 57 11.35 -1.57 5.98
C ARG A 57 10.24 -0.70 6.59
N LYS A 58 9.96 0.45 5.99
CA LYS A 58 8.86 1.34 6.35
C LYS A 58 7.91 1.53 5.17
N SER A 59 6.66 1.86 5.46
CA SER A 59 5.67 2.21 4.46
C SER A 59 5.08 3.61 4.73
N PRO A 60 4.56 4.28 3.69
CA PRO A 60 3.83 5.53 3.85
C PRO A 60 2.72 5.47 4.88
N ASN A 61 2.73 6.43 5.80
CA ASN A 61 1.64 6.61 6.75
C ASN A 61 0.52 7.44 6.12
N ILE A 62 -0.57 6.78 5.72
CA ILE A 62 -1.73 7.44 5.12
C ILE A 62 -2.42 8.37 6.12
N HIS A 63 -2.42 8.06 7.42
CA HIS A 63 -2.94 8.97 8.44
C HIS A 63 -2.18 10.31 8.39
N TRP A 64 -0.85 10.29 8.46
CA TRP A 64 -0.04 11.50 8.34
C TRP A 64 -0.26 12.23 7.01
N LEU A 65 -0.42 11.50 5.91
CA LEU A 65 -0.66 12.11 4.61
C LEU A 65 -1.98 12.91 4.57
N ILE A 66 -3.02 12.44 5.27
CA ILE A 66 -4.35 13.05 5.33
C ILE A 66 -4.45 14.12 6.43
N THR A 67 -3.93 13.86 7.63
CA THR A 67 -4.09 14.74 8.80
C THR A 67 -2.90 15.66 9.00
N GLY A 68 -1.69 15.19 8.67
CA GLY A 68 -0.43 15.87 8.95
C GLY A 68 0.17 15.52 10.32
N ASN A 69 -0.50 14.68 11.09
CA ASN A 69 -0.11 14.32 12.44
C ASN A 69 0.68 13.01 12.45
N GLY A 70 1.71 12.93 13.30
CA GLY A 70 2.57 11.75 13.45
C GLY A 70 3.69 11.65 12.42
N ASP A 71 4.27 10.46 12.28
CA ASP A 71 5.39 10.20 11.39
C ASP A 71 4.95 9.96 9.93
N PRO A 72 5.68 10.46 8.91
CA PRO A 72 5.37 10.22 7.49
C PRO A 72 5.52 8.75 7.07
N MET A 73 6.33 7.99 7.80
CA MET A 73 6.68 6.61 7.50
C MET A 73 6.46 5.77 8.76
N ILE A 74 5.63 4.74 8.65
CA ILE A 74 5.42 3.77 9.73
C ILE A 74 6.23 2.50 9.44
N ARG A 75 6.50 1.70 10.47
CA ARG A 75 7.07 0.36 10.26
C ARG A 75 6.13 -0.35 9.29
N ALA A 76 6.67 -0.83 8.16
CA ALA A 76 5.88 -1.61 7.24
C ALA A 76 5.34 -2.78 8.05
N ALA A 77 4.03 -2.98 8.05
CA ALA A 77 3.49 -4.26 8.49
C ALA A 77 4.29 -5.31 7.71
N GLU A 78 4.88 -6.29 8.40
CA GLU A 78 5.24 -7.50 7.65
C GLU A 78 3.95 -7.87 6.93
N PRO A 79 3.97 -8.03 5.59
CA PRO A 79 2.77 -8.31 4.82
C PRO A 79 2.04 -9.36 5.61
N ASP A 80 0.88 -8.96 6.13
CA ASP A 80 0.13 -9.68 7.16
C ASP A 80 0.16 -11.12 6.68
N ASN A 81 0.96 -11.95 7.34
CA ASN A 81 1.66 -13.02 6.62
C ASN A 81 0.64 -14.08 6.33
N ILE A 82 -0.13 -13.89 5.25
CA ILE A 82 -1.20 -14.77 4.82
C ILE A 82 -0.58 -16.15 4.73
N LYS A 83 0.67 -16.28 4.32
CA LYS A 83 1.44 -17.51 4.44
C LYS A 83 1.55 -18.01 5.88
N LYS A 84 2.10 -17.29 6.87
CA LYS A 84 2.15 -17.73 8.28
C LYS A 84 0.76 -17.97 8.89
N ARG A 85 -0.25 -17.17 8.54
CA ARG A 85 -1.64 -17.31 9.01
C ARG A 85 -2.30 -18.52 8.38
N LEU A 86 -2.06 -18.76 7.10
CA LEU A 86 -2.50 -19.93 6.35
C LEU A 86 -1.76 -21.17 6.83
N ASP A 87 -0.44 -21.12 7.02
CA ASP A 87 0.41 -22.17 7.60
C ASP A 87 -0.07 -22.52 9.01
N TYR A 88 -0.38 -21.51 9.84
CA TYR A 88 -0.95 -21.69 11.16
C TYR A 88 -2.34 -22.34 11.10
N VAL A 89 -3.23 -21.85 10.23
CA VAL A 89 -4.57 -22.40 10.05
C VAL A 89 -4.49 -23.84 9.54
N LEU A 90 -3.65 -24.13 8.55
CA LEU A 90 -3.44 -25.47 7.99
C LEU A 90 -2.82 -26.43 9.03
N ALA A 91 -1.89 -25.95 9.86
CA ALA A 91 -1.27 -26.76 10.90
C ALA A 91 -2.22 -27.07 12.08
N ASN A 92 -3.20 -26.21 12.36
CA ASN A 92 -4.09 -26.31 13.52
C ASN A 92 -5.54 -26.69 13.15
N THR A 93 -5.84 -26.91 11.87
CA THR A 93 -7.17 -27.29 11.40
C THR A 93 -7.18 -28.77 10.98
N PRO A 94 -8.13 -29.58 11.46
CA PRO A 94 -8.30 -30.96 11.00
C PRO A 94 -8.46 -31.03 9.48
N LYS A 95 -7.80 -32.00 8.86
CA LYS A 95 -7.77 -32.18 7.40
C LYS A 95 -9.16 -32.18 6.75
N SER A 96 -10.14 -32.80 7.41
CA SER A 96 -11.54 -32.86 6.97
C SER A 96 -12.21 -31.48 6.84
N LYS A 97 -11.86 -30.51 7.69
CA LYS A 97 -12.39 -29.15 7.58
C LYS A 97 -11.73 -28.35 6.46
N VAL A 98 -10.45 -28.60 6.20
CA VAL A 98 -9.73 -27.96 5.08
C VAL A 98 -10.30 -28.46 3.74
N GLU A 99 -10.50 -29.77 3.61
CA GLU A 99 -11.10 -30.38 2.41
C GLU A 99 -12.53 -29.88 2.16
N ALA A 100 -13.34 -29.70 3.21
CA ALA A 100 -14.68 -29.13 3.10
C ALA A 100 -14.71 -27.66 2.64
N VAL A 101 -13.69 -26.87 3.00
CA VAL A 101 -13.57 -25.48 2.51
C VAL A 101 -13.11 -25.46 1.04
N ILE A 102 -12.19 -26.34 0.66
CA ILE A 102 -11.74 -26.47 -0.73
C ILE A 102 -12.91 -26.83 -1.65
N SER A 103 -13.74 -27.80 -1.25
CA SER A 103 -14.91 -28.20 -2.04
C SER A 103 -15.97 -27.10 -2.18
N LEU A 104 -16.07 -26.18 -1.21
CA LEU A 104 -16.95 -25.00 -1.30
C LEU A 104 -16.42 -23.90 -2.25
N LEU A 105 -15.11 -23.86 -2.49
CA LEU A 105 -14.47 -22.87 -3.37
C LEU A 105 -14.33 -23.34 -4.82
N GLU A 106 -14.42 -24.66 -5.06
CA GLU A 106 -14.37 -25.28 -6.38
C GLU A 106 -15.74 -25.39 -7.07
N ASN A 107 -16.82 -24.98 -6.39
CA ASN A 107 -18.18 -24.81 -6.96
C ASN A 107 -18.48 -23.33 -7.24
#